data_AF-A0A484YCD6-F1
#
_entry.id   AF-A0A484YCD6-F1
#
_cell.length_a   1.000
_cell.length_b   1.000
_cell.length_c   1.000
_cell.angle_alpha   90.00
_cell.angle_beta   90.00
_cell.angle_gamma   90.00
#
_symmetry.space_group_name_H-M   'P 1'
#
loop_
_entity.id
_entity.type
_entity.pdbx_description
1 polymer ?
#
loop_
_entity_poly.entity_id
_entity_poly.type
_entity_poly.pdbx_seq_one_letter_code
_entity_poly.pdbx_strand_id
1 'polypeptide(L)'
;MKTRTQQIEELQKEWTQPRWEGITRPYSAEDVVKLRGSVNPECTLAQLGAAKMWRLLHGESKKGYINSLGALTGGQALQQAKAGIEAVYLSGWQVAADANLAASMYPDQSLYPANSVASGGGADQQYFPPCGSDPMVRGH
;
A
#
# COMPACT_ATOMS: atom_id res chain seq x y z
N MET A 1 -3.06 20.99 -18.59
CA MET A 1 -3.77 19.70 -18.52
C MET A 1 -3.18 18.79 -19.58
N LYS A 2 -2.70 17.59 -19.22
CA LYS A 2 -2.05 16.69 -20.19
C LYS A 2 -3.09 16.12 -21.15
N THR A 3 -2.78 16.09 -22.44
CA THR A 3 -3.66 15.46 -23.43
C THR A 3 -3.66 13.95 -23.25
N ARG A 4 -4.68 13.28 -23.78
CA ARG A 4 -4.77 11.81 -23.71
C ARG A 4 -3.55 11.13 -24.34
N THR A 5 -3.08 11.64 -25.47
CA THR A 5 -1.88 11.15 -26.16
C THR A 5 -0.64 11.27 -25.27
N GLN A 6 -0.42 12.43 -24.63
CA GLN A 6 0.69 12.64 -23.70
C GLN A 6 0.66 11.66 -22.52
N GLN A 7 -0.53 11.37 -21.97
CA GLN A 7 -0.67 10.41 -20.86
C GLN A 7 -0.34 8.97 -21.29
N ILE A 8 -0.65 8.59 -22.53
CA ILE A 8 -0.34 7.27 -23.08
C ILE A 8 1.18 7.14 -23.27
N GLU A 9 1.82 8.14 -23.88
CA GLU A 9 3.27 8.17 -24.10
C GLU A 9 4.05 8.12 -22.79
N GLU A 10 3.62 8.89 -21.80
CA GLU A 10 4.22 8.87 -20.46
C GLU A 10 4.10 7.50 -19.80
N LEU A 11 2.94 6.86 -19.89
CA LEU A 11 2.72 5.53 -19.30
C LEU A 11 3.54 4.45 -20.03
N GLN A 12 3.65 4.54 -21.35
CA GLN A 12 4.52 3.66 -22.14
C GLN A 12 5.99 3.81 -21.74
N LYS A 13 6.45 5.06 -21.58
CA LYS A 13 7.80 5.35 -21.08
C LYS A 13 8.00 4.89 -19.64
N GLU A 14 6.99 4.99 -18.80
CA GLU A 14 7.06 4.49 -17.43
C GLU A 14 7.26 2.96 -17.41
N TRP A 15 6.57 2.23 -18.29
CA TRP A 15 6.65 0.77 -18.36
C TRP A 15 7.99 0.22 -18.85
N THR A 16 8.89 1.05 -19.39
CA THR A 16 10.25 0.65 -19.74
C THR A 16 11.24 0.74 -18.57
N GLN A 17 10.82 1.30 -17.43
CA GLN A 17 11.68 1.42 -16.25
C GLN A 17 12.01 0.04 -15.65
N PRO A 18 13.17 -0.11 -14.97
CA PRO A 18 13.56 -1.37 -14.30
C PRO A 18 12.52 -1.91 -13.33
N ARG A 19 11.69 -1.02 -12.76
CA ARG A 19 10.55 -1.36 -11.90
C ARG A 19 9.61 -2.41 -12.50
N TRP A 20 9.53 -2.48 -13.81
CA TRP A 20 8.58 -3.30 -14.56
C TRP A 20 9.25 -4.41 -15.37
N GLU A 21 10.55 -4.64 -15.19
CA GLU A 21 11.27 -5.73 -15.85
C GLU A 21 10.62 -7.09 -15.50
N GLY A 22 10.39 -7.92 -16.52
CA GLY A 22 9.71 -9.22 -16.36
C GLY A 22 8.18 -9.17 -16.19
N ILE A 23 7.56 -7.99 -16.15
CA ILE A 23 6.10 -7.86 -15.98
C ILE A 23 5.40 -7.83 -17.35
N THR A 24 4.59 -8.87 -17.62
CA THR A 24 3.75 -8.94 -18.83
C THR A 24 2.37 -8.36 -18.57
N ARG A 25 1.89 -7.49 -19.47
CA ARG A 25 0.54 -6.90 -19.42
C ARG A 25 -0.25 -7.32 -20.65
N PRO A 26 -1.38 -8.04 -20.52
CA PRO A 26 -2.22 -8.43 -21.67
C PRO A 26 -3.16 -7.29 -22.12
N TYR A 27 -2.71 -6.04 -22.02
CA TYR A 27 -3.47 -4.83 -22.35
C TYR A 27 -2.52 -3.67 -22.66
N SER A 28 -3.00 -2.67 -23.40
CA SER A 28 -2.20 -1.52 -23.83
C SER A 28 -2.22 -0.38 -22.81
N ALA A 29 -1.28 0.56 -22.95
CA ALA A 29 -1.30 1.81 -22.19
C ALA A 29 -2.55 2.67 -22.52
N GLU A 30 -3.06 2.56 -23.74
CA GLU A 30 -4.28 3.24 -24.16
C GLU A 30 -5.51 2.73 -23.38
N ASP A 31 -5.63 1.41 -23.21
CA ASP A 31 -6.72 0.80 -22.45
C ASP A 31 -6.74 1.30 -20.99
N VAL A 32 -5.56 1.45 -20.40
CA VAL A 32 -5.41 1.98 -19.03
C VAL A 32 -5.81 3.45 -18.97
N VAL A 33 -5.33 4.29 -19.88
CA VAL A 33 -5.66 5.73 -19.90
C VAL A 33 -7.15 5.95 -20.20
N LYS A 34 -7.77 5.09 -21.01
CA LYS A 34 -9.22 5.12 -21.30
C LYS A 34 -10.07 5.00 -20.03
N LEU A 35 -9.62 4.22 -19.04
CA LEU A 35 -10.34 3.98 -17.79
C LEU A 35 -9.99 4.97 -16.67
N ARG A 36 -8.94 5.79 -16.84
CA ARG A 36 -8.41 6.69 -15.80
C ARG A 36 -9.31 7.90 -15.51
N GLY A 37 -10.23 8.24 -16.41
CA GLY A 37 -11.07 9.44 -16.29
C GLY A 37 -10.28 10.74 -16.55
N SER A 38 -10.97 11.88 -16.46
CA SER A 38 -10.38 13.21 -16.71
C SER A 38 -9.64 13.80 -15.51
N VAL A 39 -9.98 13.36 -14.30
CA VAL A 39 -9.37 13.75 -13.05
C VAL A 39 -8.86 12.50 -12.36
N ASN A 40 -7.57 12.45 -12.07
CA ASN A 40 -6.91 11.32 -11.42
C ASN A 40 -6.40 11.76 -10.04
N PRO A 41 -7.13 11.48 -8.94
CA PRO A 41 -6.69 11.81 -7.59
C PRO A 41 -5.35 11.14 -7.27
N GLU A 42 -4.46 11.86 -6.59
CA GLU A 42 -3.17 11.31 -6.19
C GLU A 42 -3.31 10.39 -4.96
N CYS A 43 -2.80 9.17 -5.06
CA CYS A 43 -2.71 8.22 -3.96
C CYS A 43 -1.35 8.34 -3.26
N THR A 44 -1.07 9.50 -2.64
CA THR A 44 0.28 9.88 -2.15
C THR A 44 0.90 8.82 -1.23
N LEU A 45 0.15 8.31 -0.25
CA LEU A 45 0.66 7.30 0.69
C LEU A 45 1.00 5.97 -0.01
N ALA A 46 0.16 5.56 -0.97
CA ALA A 46 0.41 4.35 -1.74
C ALA A 46 1.65 4.51 -2.65
N GLN A 47 1.82 5.68 -3.28
CA GLN A 47 2.98 5.97 -4.12
C GLN A 47 4.29 5.95 -3.31
N LEU A 48 4.32 6.67 -2.19
CA LEU A 48 5.49 6.73 -1.31
C LEU A 48 5.80 5.36 -0.69
N GLY A 49 4.77 4.64 -0.25
CA GLY A 49 4.90 3.29 0.31
C GLY A 49 5.45 2.29 -0.70
N ALA A 50 4.91 2.27 -1.92
CA ALA A 50 5.38 1.40 -3.00
C ALA A 50 6.82 1.73 -3.43
N ALA A 51 7.18 3.01 -3.54
CA ALA A 51 8.54 3.44 -3.87
C ALA A 51 9.55 3.06 -2.77
N LYS A 52 9.19 3.22 -1.50
CA LYS A 52 10.03 2.78 -0.36
C LYS A 52 10.18 1.27 -0.34
N MET A 53 9.08 0.53 -0.48
CA MET A 53 9.11 -0.94 -0.48
C MET A 53 9.99 -1.48 -1.62
N TRP A 54 9.87 -0.90 -2.82
CA TRP A 54 10.74 -1.26 -3.95
C TRP A 54 12.22 -1.12 -3.59
N ARG A 55 12.62 0.02 -3.02
CA ARG A 55 14.02 0.25 -2.60
C ARG A 55 14.50 -0.74 -1.55
N LEU A 56 13.67 -1.03 -0.53
CA LEU A 56 14.01 -2.00 0.52
C LEU A 56 14.23 -3.41 -0.05
N LEU A 57 13.40 -3.84 -1.00
CA LEU A 57 13.53 -5.13 -1.68
C LEU A 57 14.78 -5.21 -2.56
N HIS A 58 15.31 -4.08 -3.02
CA HIS A 58 16.47 -3.98 -3.91
C HIS A 58 17.76 -3.59 -3.19
N GLY A 59 17.86 -3.89 -1.89
CA GLY A 59 19.11 -3.78 -1.13
C GLY A 59 19.19 -2.65 -0.12
N GLU A 60 18.18 -1.79 0.00
CA GLU A 60 18.15 -0.78 1.08
C GLU A 60 17.67 -1.35 2.44
N SER A 61 17.27 -2.63 2.50
CA SER A 61 16.88 -3.26 3.77
C SER A 61 18.08 -3.50 4.68
N LYS A 62 17.92 -3.25 5.99
CA LYS A 62 19.01 -3.34 6.96
C LYS A 62 19.65 -4.73 7.07
N LYS A 63 18.88 -5.78 6.83
CA LYS A 63 19.30 -7.18 7.00
C LYS A 63 19.53 -7.90 5.67
N GLY A 64 19.39 -7.22 4.53
CA GLY A 64 19.34 -7.84 3.21
C GLY A 64 18.01 -8.57 2.92
N TYR A 65 17.07 -8.57 3.87
CA TYR A 65 15.71 -9.05 3.72
C TYR A 65 14.77 -8.22 4.60
N ILE A 66 13.48 -8.22 4.27
CA ILE A 66 12.45 -7.50 5.02
C ILE A 66 11.68 -8.52 5.88
N ASN A 67 11.78 -8.39 7.20
CA ASN A 67 10.90 -9.11 8.12
C ASN A 67 9.71 -8.22 8.49
N SER A 68 8.50 -8.79 8.49
CA SER A 68 7.26 -8.09 8.85
C SER A 68 6.44 -8.91 9.84
N LEU A 69 5.65 -8.23 10.67
CA LEU A 69 4.68 -8.85 11.57
C LEU A 69 3.28 -8.38 11.22
N GLY A 70 2.30 -9.25 11.44
CA GLY A 70 0.89 -8.91 11.32
C GLY A 70 0.50 -7.78 12.29
N ALA A 71 -0.10 -6.71 11.80
CA ALA A 71 -0.69 -5.66 12.65
C ALA A 71 -2.21 -5.61 12.45
N LEU A 72 -2.93 -5.60 13.57
CA LEU A 72 -4.39 -5.50 13.66
C LEU A 72 -4.88 -4.07 13.90
N THR A 73 -3.99 -3.20 14.38
CA THR A 73 -4.31 -1.81 14.73
C THR A 73 -3.14 -0.89 14.37
N GLY A 74 -3.43 0.40 14.17
CA GLY A 74 -2.39 1.42 13.96
C GLY A 74 -1.40 1.53 15.13
N GLY A 75 -1.85 1.25 16.36
CA GLY A 75 -0.98 1.24 17.55
C GLY A 75 0.09 0.15 17.48
N GLN A 76 -0.27 -1.06 17.04
CA GLN A 76 0.70 -2.14 16.82
C GLN A 76 1.69 -1.80 15.71
N ALA A 77 1.20 -1.26 14.59
CA ALA A 77 2.06 -0.81 13.49
C ALA A 77 3.08 0.25 13.95
N LEU A 78 2.67 1.21 14.78
CA LEU A 78 3.56 2.22 15.35
C LEU A 78 4.66 1.61 16.24
N GLN A 79 4.31 0.64 17.09
CA GLN A 79 5.30 -0.03 17.93
C GLN A 79 6.29 -0.86 17.12
N GLN A 80 5.81 -1.54 16.06
CA GLN A 80 6.68 -2.23 15.11
C GLN A 80 7.67 -1.28 14.43
N ALA A 81 7.20 -0.11 13.97
CA ALA A 81 8.07 0.91 13.39
C ALA A 81 9.12 1.43 14.38
N LYS A 82 8.74 1.68 15.65
CA LYS A 82 9.68 2.05 16.73
C LYS A 82 10.71 0.95 17.03
N ALA A 83 10.30 -0.31 16.95
CA ALA A 83 11.18 -1.47 17.09
C ALA A 83 12.10 -1.68 15.86
N GLY A 84 11.99 -0.84 14.83
CA GLY A 84 12.85 -0.89 13.65
C GLY A 84 12.40 -1.88 12.58
N ILE A 85 11.15 -2.37 12.63
CA ILE A 85 10.56 -3.18 11.56
C ILE A 85 10.32 -2.29 10.33
N GLU A 86 10.77 -2.76 9.15
CA GLU A 86 10.84 -1.94 7.93
C GLU A 86 9.56 -1.98 7.10
N ALA A 87 8.70 -3.00 7.32
CA ALA A 87 7.39 -3.14 6.68
C ALA A 87 6.38 -3.83 7.61
N VAL A 88 5.11 -3.46 7.47
CA VAL A 88 3.99 -4.06 8.20
C VAL A 88 3.22 -4.99 7.28
N TYR A 89 2.86 -6.18 7.77
CA TYR A 89 2.02 -7.12 7.04
C TYR A 89 0.58 -7.00 7.50
N LEU A 90 -0.34 -6.89 6.54
CA LEU A 90 -1.78 -6.83 6.78
C LEU A 90 -2.37 -8.23 6.51
N SER A 91 -2.69 -8.95 7.58
CA SER A 91 -3.20 -10.33 7.48
C SER A 91 -4.73 -10.34 7.36
N GLY A 92 -5.24 -10.91 6.27
CA GLY A 92 -6.68 -11.15 6.08
C GLY A 92 -7.29 -12.06 7.15
N TRP A 93 -6.52 -13.04 7.64
CA TRP A 93 -6.90 -13.93 8.74
C TRP A 93 -7.15 -13.15 10.04
N GLN A 94 -6.27 -12.20 10.34
CA GLN A 94 -6.38 -11.32 11.50
C GLN A 94 -7.59 -10.37 11.38
N VAL A 95 -7.84 -9.82 10.20
CA VAL A 95 -9.04 -9.00 9.94
C VAL A 95 -10.33 -9.83 10.08
N ALA A 96 -10.35 -11.07 9.60
CA ALA A 96 -11.48 -11.99 9.74
C ALA A 96 -11.83 -12.28 11.20
N ALA A 97 -10.81 -12.42 12.05
CA ALA A 97 -10.97 -12.77 13.45
C ALA A 97 -11.48 -11.61 14.30
N ASP A 98 -10.92 -10.40 14.15
CA ASP A 98 -11.05 -9.38 15.22
C ASP A 98 -11.09 -7.91 14.73
N ALA A 99 -10.99 -7.65 13.42
CA ALA A 99 -10.93 -6.28 12.90
C ALA A 99 -11.84 -6.02 11.68
N ASN A 100 -12.80 -6.90 11.40
CA ASN A 100 -13.71 -6.69 10.27
C ASN A 100 -14.85 -5.72 10.59
N LEU A 101 -15.38 -5.10 9.53
CA LEU A 101 -16.49 -4.13 9.61
C LEU A 101 -17.84 -4.77 9.98
N ALA A 102 -17.92 -6.10 9.99
CA ALA A 102 -19.11 -6.84 10.43
C ALA A 102 -19.12 -7.08 11.95
N ALA A 103 -18.08 -6.64 12.68
CA ALA A 103 -17.92 -6.78 14.13
C ALA A 103 -18.21 -8.21 14.63
N SER A 104 -17.87 -9.21 13.81
CA SER A 104 -18.20 -10.63 14.04
C SER A 104 -16.94 -11.47 13.83
N MET A 105 -16.74 -12.50 14.63
CA MET A 105 -15.57 -13.39 14.49
C MET A 105 -15.82 -14.41 13.37
N TYR A 106 -14.98 -14.41 12.33
CA TYR A 106 -15.07 -15.36 11.22
C TYR A 106 -13.82 -16.25 11.11
N PRO A 107 -13.97 -17.52 10.66
CA PRO A 107 -12.85 -18.30 10.15
C PRO A 107 -12.34 -17.70 8.83
N ASP A 108 -11.09 -18.00 8.47
CA ASP A 108 -10.46 -17.48 7.23
C ASP A 108 -10.99 -18.17 5.97
N GLN A 109 -12.20 -17.78 5.60
CA GLN A 109 -12.90 -18.16 4.38
C GLN A 109 -13.35 -16.92 3.61
N SER A 110 -12.70 -15.78 3.84
CA SER A 110 -13.02 -14.48 3.22
C SER A 110 -14.51 -14.09 3.34
N LEU A 111 -15.15 -14.42 4.46
CA LEU A 111 -16.58 -14.16 4.70
C LEU A 111 -16.88 -12.72 5.13
N TYR A 112 -15.85 -11.93 5.43
CA TYR A 112 -15.98 -10.54 5.84
C TYR A 112 -16.13 -9.60 4.62
N PRO A 113 -16.80 -8.43 4.78
CA PRO A 113 -16.96 -7.47 3.70
C PRO A 113 -15.63 -7.08 3.04
N ALA A 114 -15.58 -7.01 1.72
CA ALA A 114 -14.33 -6.83 0.94
C ALA A 114 -13.54 -5.55 1.27
N ASN A 115 -14.21 -4.52 1.80
CA ASN A 115 -13.59 -3.28 2.25
C ASN A 115 -12.98 -3.36 3.66
N SER A 116 -13.09 -4.49 4.37
CA SER A 116 -12.56 -4.62 5.74
C SER A 116 -11.04 -4.48 5.78
N VAL A 117 -10.29 -5.06 4.83
CA VAL A 117 -8.82 -4.91 4.78
C VAL A 117 -8.38 -3.49 4.42
N ALA A 118 -9.21 -2.75 3.67
CA ALA A 118 -8.93 -1.36 3.35
C ALA A 118 -9.20 -0.45 4.55
N SER A 119 -10.35 -0.63 5.22
CA SER A 119 -10.85 0.33 6.20
C SER A 119 -10.92 -0.19 7.65
N GLY A 120 -11.50 -1.38 7.87
CA GLY A 120 -11.68 -1.95 9.21
C GLY A 120 -10.39 -2.52 9.79
N GLY A 121 -9.72 -1.77 10.70
CA GLY A 121 -8.44 -2.14 11.33
C GLY A 121 -7.26 -2.40 10.38
N GLY A 122 -7.49 -2.29 9.07
CA GLY A 122 -6.52 -2.59 8.01
C GLY A 122 -5.71 -1.37 7.59
N ALA A 123 -5.63 -1.14 6.29
CA ALA A 123 -4.73 -0.13 5.72
C ALA A 123 -4.97 1.28 6.29
N ASP A 124 -6.21 1.77 6.33
CA ASP A 124 -6.51 3.15 6.73
C ASP A 124 -6.09 3.44 8.18
N GLN A 125 -6.31 2.52 9.12
CA GLN A 125 -5.89 2.69 10.52
C GLN A 125 -4.37 2.65 10.70
N GLN A 126 -3.64 1.93 9.85
CA GLN A 126 -2.18 1.84 9.92
C GLN A 126 -1.49 3.02 9.25
N TYR A 127 -2.10 3.59 8.21
CA TYR A 127 -1.64 4.82 7.57
C TYR A 127 -1.96 6.07 8.40
N PHE A 128 -3.08 6.07 9.11
CA PHE A 128 -3.52 7.17 9.96
C PHE A 128 -3.66 6.71 11.42
N PRO A 129 -2.54 6.41 12.13
CA PRO A 129 -2.62 6.17 13.56
C PRO A 129 -3.17 7.44 14.26
N PRO A 130 -3.87 7.30 15.41
CA PRO A 130 -4.47 8.42 16.12
C PRO A 130 -3.46 9.58 16.29
N CYS A 131 -3.91 10.80 15.94
CA CYS A 131 -3.10 12.01 15.77
C CYS A 131 -1.94 12.13 16.78
N GLY A 132 -0.70 12.14 16.27
CA GLY A 132 0.46 12.62 17.06
C GLY A 132 1.80 11.92 16.87
N SER A 133 1.95 10.97 15.95
CA SER A 133 3.12 10.08 15.93
C SER A 133 3.99 10.09 14.67
N ASP A 134 3.74 10.97 13.70
CA ASP A 134 4.63 11.09 12.53
C ASP A 134 5.98 11.72 12.94
N PRO A 135 7.11 10.98 12.93
CA PRO A 135 8.41 11.54 13.23
C PRO A 135 8.86 12.58 12.20
N MET A 136 8.25 12.63 11.00
CA MET A 136 8.56 13.63 9.98
C MET A 136 8.09 15.05 10.33
N VAL A 137 7.21 15.21 11.33
CA VAL A 137 6.64 16.52 11.72
C VAL A 137 7.37 17.14 12.92
N ARG A 138 8.24 16.40 13.62
CA ARG A 138 8.98 16.89 14.80
C ARG A 138 10.43 17.24 14.49
N GLY A 139 10.62 18.14 13.52
CA GLY A 139 11.92 18.73 13.23
C GLY A 139 11.83 20.25 13.22
N HIS A 140 11.88 20.87 14.41
CA HIS A 140 12.26 22.26 14.64
C HIS A 140 12.90 22.38 16.02
#